data_AF-B4PTA4-F1
#
_entry.id   AF-B4PTA4-F1
#
_cell.length_a   1.000
_cell.length_b   1.000
_cell.length_c   1.000
_cell.angle_alpha   90.00
_cell.angle_beta   90.00
_cell.angle_gamma   90.00
#
_symmetry.space_group_name_H-M   'P 1'
#
loop_
_entity.id
_entity.type
_entity.pdbx_description
1 polymer ?
#
loop_
_entity_poly.entity_id
_entity_poly.type
_entity_poly.pdbx_seq_one_letter_code
_entity_poly.pdbx_strand_id
1 'polypeptide(L)'
;MMSITLFTLLVLCAGPTLGLLVPQHNCDGHFSYFYKQEEQTYIGIFTAPTFSIVSSNAVLNWRATFESEGKRDLFVGPMKTYPNENDAATNIGRGMPAETFVEFVNITTALPKLISFYINNMLVCSSAEYKYPKTRVTVRHHMTLTVKNKRPNPMFQNYGGY
;
A
#
# COMPACT_ATOMS: atom_id res chain seq x y z
N MET A 1 -48.81 -30.02 38.77
CA MET A 1 -49.35 -29.92 37.39
C MET A 1 -48.75 -28.68 36.74
N MET A 2 -48.27 -28.84 35.52
CA MET A 2 -47.49 -27.89 34.73
C MET A 2 -48.22 -26.59 34.42
N SER A 3 -47.48 -25.49 34.28
CA SER A 3 -47.89 -24.37 33.42
C SER A 3 -46.70 -23.92 32.59
N ILE A 4 -46.98 -23.61 31.34
CA ILE A 4 -46.15 -23.81 30.16
C ILE A 4 -45.75 -22.44 29.57
N THR A 5 -44.46 -22.35 29.24
CA THR A 5 -43.79 -21.52 28.22
C THR A 5 -43.91 -19.99 28.25
N LEU A 6 -42.74 -19.33 28.27
CA LEU A 6 -42.44 -18.32 27.26
C LEU A 6 -40.92 -18.20 27.05
N PHE A 7 -40.34 -19.11 26.28
CA PHE A 7 -38.97 -18.97 25.76
C PHE A 7 -39.07 -18.40 24.34
N THR A 8 -39.14 -17.07 24.22
CA THR A 8 -38.95 -16.38 22.94
C THR A 8 -37.45 -16.34 22.64
N LEU A 9 -36.94 -17.41 22.04
CA LEU A 9 -35.62 -17.43 21.40
C LEU A 9 -35.65 -16.50 20.19
N LEU A 10 -35.17 -15.28 20.39
CA LEU A 10 -34.91 -14.29 19.36
C LEU A 10 -33.66 -14.75 18.60
N VAL A 11 -33.83 -15.70 17.67
CA VAL A 11 -32.79 -16.12 16.74
C VAL A 11 -32.60 -14.98 15.75
N LEU A 12 -31.70 -14.07 16.09
CA LEU A 12 -31.18 -13.06 15.19
C LEU A 12 -30.43 -13.81 14.07
N CYS A 13 -31.06 -13.97 12.92
CA CYS A 13 -30.38 -14.36 11.69
C CYS A 13 -29.38 -13.26 11.34
N ALA A 14 -28.17 -13.33 11.90
CA ALA A 14 -27.01 -12.68 11.32
C ALA A 14 -26.75 -13.39 9.98
N GLY A 15 -27.38 -12.90 8.92
CA GLY A 15 -27.04 -13.32 7.57
C GLY A 15 -25.53 -13.12 7.37
N PRO A 16 -24.85 -13.99 6.61
CA PRO A 16 -23.45 -13.78 6.30
C PRO A 16 -23.33 -12.44 5.58
N THR A 17 -22.80 -11.43 6.27
CA THR A 17 -22.29 -10.26 5.58
C THR A 17 -21.16 -10.78 4.70
N LEU A 18 -21.37 -10.79 3.39
CA LEU A 18 -20.34 -11.13 2.41
C LEU A 18 -19.27 -10.04 2.49
N GLY A 19 -18.35 -10.18 3.45
CA GLY A 19 -17.21 -9.30 3.60
C GLY A 19 -16.25 -9.48 2.43
N LEU A 20 -15.65 -8.37 1.99
CA LEU A 20 -14.60 -8.43 0.98
C LEU A 20 -13.40 -9.22 1.53
N LEU A 21 -12.95 -10.23 0.80
CA LEU A 21 -11.82 -11.04 1.22
C LEU A 21 -10.50 -10.29 1.00
N VAL A 22 -9.78 -10.04 2.10
CA VAL A 22 -8.43 -9.45 2.07
C VAL A 22 -7.41 -10.60 2.14
N PRO A 23 -6.63 -10.86 1.07
CA PRO A 23 -5.72 -11.98 1.05
C PRO A 23 -4.49 -11.71 1.93
N GLN A 24 -4.00 -12.75 2.60
CA GLN A 24 -2.72 -12.67 3.31
C GLN A 24 -1.58 -12.37 2.33
N HIS A 25 -0.70 -11.46 2.73
CA HIS A 25 0.54 -11.14 2.04
C HIS A 25 1.73 -11.37 2.97
N ASN A 26 2.89 -11.73 2.42
CA ASN A 26 4.13 -11.93 3.18
C ASN A 26 5.04 -10.69 3.06
N CYS A 27 4.47 -9.51 3.29
CA CYS A 27 5.11 -8.22 2.96
C CYS A 27 4.94 -7.17 4.05
N ASP A 28 4.96 -7.63 5.31
CA ASP A 28 4.73 -6.78 6.46
C ASP A 28 5.77 -5.64 6.52
N GLY A 29 5.32 -4.44 6.85
CA GLY A 29 6.14 -3.23 6.88
C GLY A 29 6.45 -2.60 5.51
N HIS A 30 6.13 -3.28 4.41
CA HIS A 30 6.38 -2.80 3.05
C HIS A 30 5.13 -2.72 2.17
N PHE A 31 4.06 -3.41 2.55
CA PHE A 31 2.79 -3.34 1.86
C PHE A 31 1.62 -3.51 2.82
N SER A 32 0.57 -2.71 2.63
CA SER A 32 -0.68 -2.81 3.38
C SER A 32 -1.87 -2.47 2.49
N TYR A 33 -3.00 -3.16 2.73
CA TYR A 33 -4.30 -2.74 2.19
C TYR A 33 -4.91 -1.66 3.09
N PHE A 34 -5.52 -0.64 2.48
CA PHE A 34 -6.21 0.42 3.20
C PHE A 34 -7.53 0.76 2.50
N TYR A 35 -8.59 0.99 3.28
CA TYR A 35 -9.88 1.44 2.75
C TYR A 35 -10.00 2.95 2.82
N LYS A 36 -10.14 3.60 1.67
CA LYS A 36 -10.28 5.05 1.57
C LYS A 36 -11.77 5.41 1.54
N GLN A 37 -12.29 5.85 2.68
CA GLN A 37 -13.72 6.11 2.89
C GLN A 37 -14.31 7.12 1.90
N GLU A 38 -13.58 8.20 1.61
CA GLU A 38 -14.02 9.28 0.71
C GLU A 38 -14.21 8.82 -0.74
N GLU A 39 -13.33 7.93 -1.21
CA GLU A 39 -13.35 7.38 -2.58
C GLU A 39 -14.07 6.03 -2.65
N GLN A 40 -14.56 5.52 -1.51
CA GLN A 40 -15.21 4.23 -1.36
C GLN A 40 -14.44 3.07 -2.04
N THR A 41 -13.11 3.11 -1.94
CA THR A 41 -12.22 2.18 -2.65
C THR A 41 -11.12 1.65 -1.75
N TYR A 42 -10.57 0.51 -2.12
CA TYR A 42 -9.36 -0.01 -1.48
C TYR A 42 -8.13 0.45 -2.25
N ILE A 43 -7.08 0.76 -1.50
CA ILE A 43 -5.76 1.03 -2.02
C ILE A 43 -4.74 0.07 -1.42
N GLY A 44 -3.67 -0.19 -2.16
CA GLY A 44 -2.49 -0.88 -1.67
C GLY A 44 -1.37 0.13 -1.52
N ILE A 45 -0.90 0.37 -0.30
CA ILE A 45 0.22 1.29 -0.03
C ILE A 45 1.51 0.48 0.06
N PHE A 46 2.55 0.96 -0.60
CA PHE A 46 3.89 0.38 -0.61
C PHE A 46 4.88 1.35 0.03
N THR A 47 5.70 0.83 0.94
CA THR A 47 6.69 1.62 1.69
C THR A 47 8.11 1.14 1.37
N ALA A 48 8.98 2.05 0.95
CA ALA A 48 10.38 1.72 0.67
C ALA A 48 11.14 1.34 1.95
N PRO A 49 12.09 0.38 1.88
CA PRO A 49 13.05 0.17 2.95
C PRO A 49 13.85 1.43 3.27
N THR A 50 14.11 1.68 4.55
CA THR A 50 14.76 2.90 5.05
C THR A 50 16.13 3.18 4.41
N PHE A 51 16.87 2.13 4.01
CA PHE A 51 18.17 2.27 3.34
C PHE A 51 18.07 2.73 1.88
N SER A 52 16.88 2.86 1.31
CA SER A 52 16.70 3.19 -0.11
C SER A 52 16.87 4.68 -0.43
N ILE A 53 17.03 5.54 0.58
CA ILE A 53 17.02 7.02 0.47
C ILE A 53 18.35 7.63 0.95
N VAL A 54 19.47 6.92 0.78
CA VAL A 54 20.77 7.35 1.34
C VAL A 54 21.48 8.40 0.48
N SER A 55 21.08 8.60 -0.79
CA SER A 55 21.80 9.50 -1.71
C SER A 55 21.00 10.73 -2.11
N SER A 56 21.68 11.87 -2.14
CA SER A 56 21.26 13.06 -2.89
C SER A 56 21.06 12.63 -4.36
N ASN A 57 19.83 12.70 -4.88
CA ASN A 57 19.45 12.21 -6.23
C ASN A 57 19.21 10.70 -6.36
N ALA A 58 18.54 10.08 -5.37
CA ALA A 58 18.11 8.70 -5.47
C ALA A 58 17.00 8.51 -6.52
N VAL A 59 17.07 7.41 -7.28
CA VAL A 59 16.00 6.95 -8.17
C VAL A 59 15.42 5.66 -7.60
N LEU A 60 14.09 5.61 -7.48
CA LEU A 60 13.34 4.46 -7.00
C LEU A 60 12.45 3.92 -8.12
N ASN A 61 12.76 2.70 -8.57
CA ASN A 61 12.02 1.94 -9.57
C ASN A 61 11.14 0.91 -8.87
N TRP A 62 9.85 1.20 -8.78
CA TRP A 62 8.87 0.36 -8.09
C TRP A 62 8.26 -0.64 -9.07
N ARG A 63 8.11 -1.89 -8.64
CA ARG A 63 7.42 -2.92 -9.42
C ARG A 63 6.67 -3.87 -8.49
N ALA A 64 5.36 -3.93 -8.63
CA ALA A 64 4.51 -4.84 -7.87
C ALA A 64 3.70 -5.75 -8.82
N THR A 65 3.57 -7.02 -8.45
CA THR A 65 2.81 -8.00 -9.20
C THR A 65 1.71 -8.57 -8.31
N PHE A 66 0.49 -8.55 -8.84
CA PHE A 66 -0.71 -9.06 -8.18
C PHE A 66 -1.32 -10.22 -8.96
N GLU A 67 -2.03 -11.09 -8.26
CA GLU A 67 -2.84 -12.16 -8.85
C GLU A 67 -4.23 -12.24 -8.22
N SER A 68 -5.17 -12.73 -9.02
CA SER A 68 -6.47 -13.22 -8.59
C SER A 68 -6.67 -14.67 -9.04
N GLU A 69 -7.41 -15.43 -8.25
CA GLU A 69 -7.75 -16.82 -8.57
C GLU A 69 -8.80 -16.87 -9.70
N GLY A 70 -8.61 -17.77 -10.66
CA GLY A 70 -9.46 -17.93 -11.83
C GLY A 70 -9.17 -16.95 -12.96
N LYS A 71 -10.01 -17.05 -14.01
CA LYS A 71 -10.10 -16.05 -15.09
C LYS A 71 -11.12 -15.01 -14.67
N ARG A 72 -10.65 -13.91 -14.08
CA ARG A 72 -11.50 -12.82 -13.58
C ARG A 72 -10.87 -11.51 -13.97
N ASP A 73 -11.68 -10.48 -14.16
CA ASP A 73 -11.15 -9.16 -14.41
C ASP A 73 -10.38 -8.68 -13.17
N LEU A 74 -9.15 -8.24 -13.39
CA LEU A 74 -8.22 -7.80 -12.36
C LEU A 74 -7.85 -6.35 -12.64
N PHE A 75 -8.55 -5.43 -11.97
CA PHE A 75 -8.34 -3.99 -12.15
C PHE A 75 -7.50 -3.41 -11.02
N VAL A 76 -6.20 -3.31 -11.28
CA VAL A 76 -5.27 -2.55 -10.45
C VAL A 76 -4.93 -1.28 -11.21
N GLY A 77 -5.25 -0.13 -10.62
CA GLY A 77 -4.93 1.18 -11.16
C GLY A 77 -3.41 1.41 -11.28
N PRO A 78 -3.00 2.49 -11.96
CA PRO A 78 -1.59 2.84 -12.04
C PRO A 78 -1.02 3.08 -10.64
N MET A 79 0.24 2.69 -10.46
CA MET A 79 0.97 3.00 -9.24
C MET A 79 1.37 4.49 -9.25
N LYS A 80 1.09 5.19 -8.15
CA LYS A 80 1.30 6.63 -7.99
C LYS A 80 2.08 6.93 -6.70
N THR A 81 2.68 8.11 -6.60
CA THR A 81 3.31 8.59 -5.37
C THR A 81 2.28 8.82 -4.26
N TYR A 82 2.54 8.32 -3.05
CA TYR A 82 1.64 8.46 -1.89
C TYR A 82 2.18 9.50 -0.88
N PRO A 83 1.32 10.35 -0.28
CA PRO A 83 -0.11 10.53 -0.61
C PRO A 83 -0.33 11.36 -1.88
N ASN A 84 0.63 12.23 -2.22
CA ASN A 84 0.78 12.95 -3.48
C ASN A 84 2.24 13.41 -3.60
N GLU A 85 2.65 13.95 -4.75
CA GLU A 85 4.06 14.32 -4.99
C GLU A 85 4.62 15.35 -4.00
N ASN A 86 3.83 16.39 -3.66
CA ASN A 86 4.29 17.48 -2.80
C ASN A 86 4.43 17.03 -1.34
N ASP A 87 3.44 16.31 -0.84
CA ASP A 87 3.46 15.79 0.54
C ASP A 87 4.49 14.68 0.69
N ALA A 88 4.65 13.81 -0.32
CA ALA A 88 5.70 12.80 -0.34
C ALA A 88 7.09 13.44 -0.29
N ALA A 89 7.33 14.51 -1.07
CA ALA A 89 8.59 15.24 -1.03
C ALA A 89 8.86 15.84 0.36
N THR A 90 7.84 16.40 1.01
CA THR A 90 7.93 16.93 2.38
C THR A 90 8.23 15.82 3.39
N ASN A 91 7.53 14.70 3.28
CA ASN A 91 7.65 13.53 4.14
C ASN A 91 9.05 12.92 4.05
N ILE A 92 9.54 12.72 2.83
CA ILE A 92 10.90 12.21 2.57
C ILE A 92 11.94 13.21 3.09
N GLY A 93 11.72 14.51 2.90
CA GLY A 93 12.59 15.55 3.45
C GLY A 93 12.67 15.56 4.99
N ARG A 94 11.65 15.01 5.67
CA ARG A 94 11.63 14.80 7.13
C ARG A 94 12.22 13.45 7.55
N GLY A 95 12.75 12.66 6.62
CA GLY A 95 13.32 11.34 6.88
C GLY A 95 12.30 10.20 6.92
N MET A 96 11.05 10.44 6.52
CA MET A 96 10.07 9.36 6.36
C MET A 96 10.36 8.56 5.07
N PRO A 97 10.06 7.27 5.04
CA PRO A 97 10.26 6.46 3.84
C PRO A 97 9.42 6.98 2.67
N ALA A 98 9.92 6.76 1.46
CA ALA A 98 9.17 7.02 0.24
C ALA A 98 8.03 6.00 0.13
N GLU A 99 6.88 6.45 -0.36
CA GLU A 99 5.69 5.62 -0.47
C GLU A 99 5.02 5.77 -1.83
N THR A 100 4.42 4.67 -2.29
CA THR A 100 3.57 4.65 -3.48
C THR A 100 2.27 3.93 -3.18
N PHE A 101 1.25 4.12 -4.00
CA PHE A 101 0.00 3.39 -3.86
C PHE A 101 -0.59 2.98 -5.20
N VAL A 102 -1.45 1.97 -5.17
CA VAL A 102 -2.34 1.57 -6.27
C VAL A 102 -3.77 1.60 -5.79
N GLU A 103 -4.71 1.91 -6.68
CA GLU A 103 -6.13 1.80 -6.43
C GLU A 103 -6.64 0.45 -6.94
N PHE A 104 -7.49 -0.23 -6.17
CA PHE A 104 -8.16 -1.45 -6.58
C PHE A 104 -9.57 -1.12 -7.05
N VAL A 105 -9.81 -1.25 -8.35
CA VAL A 105 -11.05 -0.77 -8.98
C VAL A 105 -12.00 -1.95 -9.18
N ASN A 106 -13.31 -1.73 -9.01
CA ASN A 106 -14.35 -2.72 -9.28
C ASN A 106 -14.15 -4.08 -8.57
N ILE A 107 -13.61 -4.08 -7.35
CA ILE A 107 -13.42 -5.30 -6.56
C ILE A 107 -14.71 -5.65 -5.80
N THR A 108 -15.23 -6.84 -6.05
CA THR A 108 -16.51 -7.29 -5.47
C THR A 108 -16.39 -8.43 -4.48
N THR A 109 -15.35 -9.27 -4.56
CA THR A 109 -15.28 -10.54 -3.82
C THR A 109 -13.98 -10.72 -3.05
N ALA A 110 -12.84 -10.47 -3.68
CA ALA A 110 -11.53 -10.57 -3.06
C ALA A 110 -10.57 -9.54 -3.64
N LEU A 111 -9.77 -8.90 -2.78
CA LEU A 111 -8.68 -8.04 -3.24
C LEU A 111 -7.63 -8.87 -3.98
N PRO A 112 -6.93 -8.29 -4.97
CA PRO A 112 -5.82 -8.95 -5.62
C PRO A 112 -4.69 -9.24 -4.62
N LYS A 113 -4.19 -10.46 -4.59
CA LYS A 113 -3.07 -10.82 -3.72
C LYS A 113 -1.77 -10.23 -4.25
N LEU A 114 -0.96 -9.62 -3.39
CA LEU A 114 0.41 -9.23 -3.75
C LEU A 114 1.33 -10.47 -3.76
N ILE A 115 1.96 -10.74 -4.90
CA ILE A 115 2.81 -11.93 -5.09
C ILE A 115 4.29 -11.58 -5.11
N SER A 116 4.64 -10.39 -5.60
CA SER A 116 6.01 -9.91 -5.53
C SER A 116 6.07 -8.40 -5.55
N PHE A 117 7.00 -7.85 -4.77
CA PHE A 117 7.30 -6.43 -4.75
C PHE A 117 8.81 -6.20 -4.86
N TYR A 118 9.19 -5.32 -5.78
CA TYR A 118 10.57 -4.96 -6.07
C TYR A 118 10.77 -3.46 -6.01
N ILE A 119 11.95 -3.06 -5.54
CA ILE A 119 12.48 -1.69 -5.65
C ILE A 119 13.88 -1.77 -6.26
N ASN A 120 14.14 -1.03 -7.35
CA ASN A 120 15.45 -1.03 -8.02
C ASN A 120 15.97 -2.44 -8.34
N ASN A 121 15.06 -3.29 -8.84
CA ASN A 121 15.30 -4.71 -9.14
C ASN A 121 15.66 -5.61 -7.93
N MET A 122 15.68 -5.08 -6.71
CA MET A 122 15.82 -5.88 -5.49
C MET A 122 14.45 -6.37 -5.03
N LEU A 123 14.34 -7.66 -4.74
CA LEU A 123 13.13 -8.26 -4.17
C LEU A 123 12.96 -7.78 -2.73
N VAL A 124 11.87 -7.07 -2.46
CA VAL A 124 11.51 -6.64 -1.10
C VAL A 124 10.76 -7.76 -0.40
N CYS A 125 9.78 -8.36 -1.08
CA CYS A 125 8.97 -9.43 -0.54
C CYS A 125 8.31 -10.25 -1.65
N SER A 126 7.92 -11.49 -1.32
CA SER A 126 7.17 -12.38 -2.22
C SER A 126 6.21 -13.27 -1.44
N SER A 127 5.09 -13.63 -2.08
CA SER A 127 4.10 -14.57 -1.55
C SER A 127 3.94 -15.78 -2.48
N ALA A 128 3.40 -16.88 -1.97
CA ALA A 128 3.05 -18.03 -2.81
C ALA A 128 2.03 -17.63 -3.90
N GLU A 129 2.26 -18.08 -5.12
CA GLU A 129 1.37 -17.83 -6.26
C GLU A 129 0.09 -18.67 -6.17
N TYR A 130 -0.98 -18.23 -6.83
CA TYR A 130 -2.16 -19.09 -7.03
C TYR A 130 -1.84 -20.24 -8.01
N LYS A 131 -2.59 -21.34 -7.89
CA LYS A 131 -2.63 -22.40 -8.91
C LYS A 131 -3.39 -21.91 -10.14
N TYR A 132 -3.15 -22.52 -11.29
CA TYR A 132 -3.91 -22.23 -12.50
C TYR A 132 -5.35 -22.79 -12.40
N PRO A 133 -6.35 -22.11 -13.00
CA PRO A 133 -6.25 -20.84 -13.72
C PRO A 133 -6.12 -19.63 -12.79
N LYS A 134 -5.36 -18.61 -13.22
CA LYS A 134 -5.14 -17.35 -12.49
C LYS A 134 -4.98 -16.17 -13.43
N THR A 135 -5.28 -14.98 -12.94
CA THR A 135 -5.06 -13.71 -13.65
C THR A 135 -3.96 -12.93 -12.94
N ARG A 136 -3.06 -12.30 -13.69
CA ARG A 136 -1.88 -11.60 -13.16
C ARG A 136 -1.79 -10.20 -13.75
N VAL A 137 -1.45 -9.22 -12.92
CA VAL A 137 -1.13 -7.86 -13.36
C VAL A 137 0.17 -7.40 -12.72
N THR A 138 0.97 -6.62 -13.45
CA THR A 138 2.19 -6.00 -12.92
C THR A 138 2.11 -4.51 -13.16
N VAL A 139 2.30 -3.74 -12.10
CA VAL A 139 2.31 -2.29 -12.10
C VAL A 139 3.71 -1.78 -11.76
N ARG A 140 4.05 -0.61 -12.30
CA ARG A 140 5.36 0.01 -12.12
C ARG A 140 5.21 1.51 -11.86
N HIS A 141 6.15 2.07 -11.11
CA HIS A 141 6.28 3.51 -10.91
C HIS A 141 7.75 3.91 -10.89
N HIS A 142 8.04 5.09 -11.43
CA HIS A 142 9.38 5.66 -11.45
C HIS A 142 9.38 6.94 -10.62
N MET A 143 10.18 6.98 -9.56
CA MET A 143 10.26 8.11 -8.65
C MET A 143 11.70 8.64 -8.57
N THR A 144 11.88 9.95 -8.74
CA THR A 144 13.17 10.62 -8.64
C THR A 144 13.18 11.56 -7.45
N LEU A 145 14.14 11.38 -6.55
CA LEU A 145 14.25 12.15 -5.30
C LEU A 145 15.37 13.16 -5.41
N THR A 146 15.03 14.44 -5.57
CA THR A 146 16.03 15.52 -5.66
C THR A 146 16.11 16.27 -4.33
N VAL A 147 17.23 16.14 -3.63
CA VAL A 147 17.48 16.92 -2.40
C VAL A 147 18.03 18.28 -2.79
N LYS A 148 17.22 19.33 -2.63
CA LYS A 148 17.73 20.70 -2.71
C LYS A 148 18.40 21.04 -1.37
N ASN A 149 19.73 21.04 -1.34
CA ASN A 149 20.45 21.60 -0.19
C ASN A 149 20.04 23.08 -0.03
N LYS A 150 19.25 23.39 1.00
CA LYS A 150 19.16 24.78 1.48
C LYS A 150 20.55 25.12 2.02
N ARG A 151 21.24 26.07 1.38
CA ARG A 151 22.44 26.67 1.96
C ARG A 151 22.06 27.16 3.37
N PRO A 152 22.90 26.96 4.40
CA PRO A 152 22.65 27.56 5.70
C PRO A 152 22.46 29.06 5.51
N ASN A 153 21.40 29.61 6.11
CA ASN A 153 21.11 31.04 6.06
C ASN A 153 22.29 31.79 6.72
N PRO A 154 23.01 32.68 6.02
CA PRO A 154 24.21 33.33 6.58
C PRO A 154 23.95 34.33 7.72
N MET A 155 22.75 34.37 8.31
CA MET A 155 22.38 35.36 9.33
C MET A 155 22.81 35.04 10.78
N PHE A 156 23.56 33.96 11.05
CA PHE A 156 24.04 33.66 12.41
C PHE A 156 25.55 33.34 12.45
N GLN A 157 26.37 34.19 11.83
CA GLN A 157 27.83 34.04 11.85
C GLN A 157 28.56 35.29 12.38
N ASN A 158 27.95 36.05 13.29
CA ASN A 158 28.58 37.23 13.88
C ASN A 158 28.23 37.41 15.37
N TYR A 159 28.70 36.51 16.23
CA TYR A 159 29.01 36.81 17.64
C TYR A 159 30.14 35.89 18.08
N GLY A 160 31.37 36.34 17.87
CA GLY A 160 32.58 35.60 18.19
C GLY A 160 33.82 36.39 17.76
N GLY A 161 33.91 37.65 18.21
CA GLY A 161 35.10 38.48 18.09
C GLY A 161 35.51 38.92 19.49
N TYR A 162 36.75 38.58 19.83
CA TYR A 162 37.56 38.85 21.02
C TYR A 162 37.19 40.05 21.90
#